data_AF-A0ABD0RIR7-F1
#
_entry.id   AF-A0ABD0RIR7-F1
#
_cell.length_a   1.000
_cell.length_b   1.000
_cell.length_c   1.000
_cell.angle_alpha   90.00
_cell.angle_beta   90.00
_cell.angle_gamma   90.00
#
_symmetry.space_group_name_H-M   'P 1'
#
loop_
_entity.id
_entity.type
_entity.pdbx_description
1 polymer ?
#
loop_
_entity_poly.entity_id
_entity_poly.type
_entity_poly.pdbx_seq_one_letter_code
_entity_poly.pdbx_strand_id
1 'polypeptide(L)'
;KPQDQYPPFRFGTVPNGSTERNIRSNYPEMHSHMVKYNQKGVEDALNSLKTGKLDAFIYDAAVLNYMAGKDEGCKLVTIGSGKVFATTGYGIALQKESRWKRPIDLALLQFLADGDTQKLQTVWLTGICRNEKKEVMSSKLDIDNMAGVFYMLLVAMGLSLLVFAWEHLLYWKLRHSVRKSERLDFLLAISR
;
A
#
# COMPACT_ATOMS: atom_id res chain seq x y z
N LYS A 1 -15.53 15.85 -15.23
CA LYS A 1 -15.38 16.55 -13.92
C LYS A 1 -15.23 15.49 -12.82
N PRO A 2 -14.60 15.78 -11.67
CA PRO A 2 -14.41 14.77 -10.60
C PRO A 2 -15.73 14.20 -10.03
N GLN A 3 -16.86 14.82 -10.35
CA GLN A 3 -18.22 14.43 -9.98
C GLN A 3 -18.92 13.54 -11.02
N ASP A 4 -18.31 13.34 -12.20
CA ASP A 4 -18.85 12.48 -13.28
C ASP A 4 -18.36 11.03 -13.17
N GLN A 5 -17.44 10.74 -12.24
CA GLN A 5 -16.89 9.41 -12.01
C GLN A 5 -17.60 8.76 -10.82
N TYR A 6 -18.13 7.54 -11.02
CA TYR A 6 -18.71 6.75 -9.95
C TYR A 6 -17.80 5.56 -9.61
N PRO A 7 -17.35 5.40 -8.35
CA PRO A 7 -17.60 6.27 -7.19
C PRO A 7 -16.86 7.62 -7.27
N PRO A 8 -17.34 8.66 -6.56
CA PRO A 8 -16.74 9.99 -6.59
C PRO A 8 -15.30 9.96 -6.09
N PHE A 9 -14.40 10.58 -6.85
CA PHE A 9 -12.97 10.60 -6.54
C PHE A 9 -12.67 11.54 -5.37
N ARG A 10 -12.29 10.99 -4.22
CA ARG A 10 -12.05 11.75 -2.98
C ARG A 10 -10.59 12.17 -2.90
N PHE A 11 -10.35 13.47 -2.97
CA PHE A 11 -9.02 14.03 -2.81
C PHE A 11 -9.03 15.27 -1.94
N GLY A 12 -7.93 15.48 -1.22
CA GLY A 12 -7.81 16.53 -0.21
C GLY A 12 -6.39 17.07 -0.09
N THR A 13 -6.27 18.17 0.64
CA THR A 13 -4.98 18.77 1.03
C THR A 13 -5.03 19.23 2.49
N VAL A 14 -3.95 19.83 2.98
CA VAL A 14 -3.90 20.47 4.31
C VAL A 14 -4.44 21.91 4.19
N PRO A 15 -5.42 22.31 5.00
CA PRO A 15 -6.02 23.65 4.93
C PRO A 15 -5.01 24.74 5.34
N ASN A 16 -5.21 25.96 4.85
CA ASN A 16 -4.36 27.13 5.11
C ASN A 16 -2.89 26.99 4.62
N GLY A 17 -2.60 26.02 3.74
CA GLY A 17 -1.30 25.83 3.12
C GLY A 17 -1.13 26.58 1.79
N SER A 18 0.10 26.62 1.28
CA SER A 18 0.42 27.15 -0.05
C SER A 18 -0.32 26.39 -1.16
N THR A 19 -0.39 25.05 -1.04
CA THR A 19 -1.09 24.17 -1.97
C THR A 19 -2.59 24.47 -2.04
N GLU A 20 -3.26 24.65 -0.90
CA GLU A 20 -4.68 25.00 -0.84
C GLU A 20 -4.94 26.35 -1.51
N ARG A 21 -4.09 27.36 -1.19
CA ARG A 21 -4.24 28.70 -1.76
C ARG A 21 -3.99 28.73 -3.26
N ASN A 22 -3.02 27.95 -3.75
CA ASN A 22 -2.74 27.80 -5.17
C ASN A 22 -3.92 27.16 -5.91
N ILE A 23 -4.47 26.06 -5.39
CA ILE A 23 -5.63 25.38 -5.97
C ILE A 23 -6.86 26.29 -5.94
N ARG A 24 -7.09 27.02 -4.84
CA ARG A 24 -8.19 27.97 -4.71
C ARG A 24 -8.15 29.07 -5.77
N SER A 25 -6.96 29.59 -6.08
CA SER A 25 -6.80 30.66 -7.07
C SER A 25 -6.88 30.17 -8.51
N ASN A 26 -6.32 29.00 -8.82
CA ASN A 26 -6.23 28.49 -10.19
C ASN A 26 -7.40 27.58 -10.59
N TYR A 27 -8.00 26.86 -9.62
CA TYR A 27 -9.01 25.83 -9.84
C TYR A 27 -10.15 25.90 -8.79
N PRO A 28 -11.01 26.92 -8.84
CA PRO A 28 -12.05 27.14 -7.82
C PRO A 28 -13.09 26.00 -7.75
N GLU A 29 -13.46 25.40 -8.88
CA GLU A 29 -14.37 24.24 -8.89
C GLU A 29 -13.73 23.04 -8.16
N MET A 30 -12.44 22.78 -8.42
CA MET A 30 -11.69 21.70 -7.75
C MET A 30 -11.58 21.96 -6.26
N HIS A 31 -11.30 23.20 -5.86
CA HIS A 31 -11.23 23.63 -4.47
C HIS A 31 -12.54 23.36 -3.72
N SER A 32 -13.68 23.73 -4.31
CA SER A 32 -15.01 23.52 -3.69
C SER A 32 -15.31 22.05 -3.36
N HIS A 33 -14.81 21.13 -4.20
CA HIS A 33 -14.92 19.69 -3.98
C HIS A 33 -13.91 19.21 -2.92
N MET A 34 -12.66 19.67 -3.03
CA MET A 34 -11.53 19.29 -2.17
C MET A 34 -11.76 19.67 -0.70
N VAL A 35 -12.37 20.83 -0.43
CA VAL A 35 -12.58 21.35 0.94
C VAL A 35 -13.29 20.35 1.87
N LYS A 36 -14.19 19.53 1.32
CA LYS A 36 -14.94 18.51 2.08
C LYS A 36 -14.06 17.36 2.60
N TYR A 37 -12.93 17.12 1.95
CA TYR A 37 -12.02 15.99 2.21
C TYR A 37 -10.64 16.43 2.71
N ASN A 38 -10.48 17.70 3.06
CA ASN A 38 -9.24 18.23 3.63
C ASN A 38 -8.84 17.50 4.91
N GLN A 39 -7.53 17.35 5.09
CA GLN A 39 -6.94 16.60 6.19
C GLN A 39 -6.28 17.55 7.19
N LYS A 40 -6.27 17.19 8.47
CA LYS A 40 -5.69 18.04 9.53
C LYS A 40 -4.16 18.09 9.46
N GLY A 41 -3.53 17.00 9.03
CA GLY A 41 -2.10 16.89 8.90
C GLY A 41 -1.69 15.87 7.83
N VAL A 42 -0.40 15.81 7.56
CA VAL A 42 0.18 14.90 6.57
C VAL A 42 0.00 13.44 7.02
N GLU A 43 0.31 13.13 8.28
CA GLU A 43 0.20 11.75 8.80
C GLU A 43 -1.25 11.22 8.76
N ASP A 44 -2.22 12.05 9.18
CA ASP A 44 -3.66 11.72 9.10
C ASP A 44 -4.10 11.47 7.65
N ALA A 45 -3.57 12.26 6.71
CA ALA A 45 -3.85 12.07 5.30
C ALA A 45 -3.29 10.75 4.78
N LEU A 46 -2.05 10.41 5.14
CA LEU A 46 -1.43 9.14 4.76
C LEU A 46 -2.18 7.94 5.33
N ASN A 47 -2.65 8.03 6.58
CA ASN A 47 -3.50 7.01 7.18
C ASN A 47 -4.86 6.90 6.47
N SER A 48 -5.45 8.03 6.06
CA SER A 48 -6.70 8.05 5.28
C SER A 48 -6.55 7.44 3.89
N LEU A 49 -5.38 7.59 3.25
CA LEU A 49 -5.04 6.89 1.99
C LEU A 49 -4.91 5.37 2.22
N LYS A 50 -4.17 4.96 3.26
CA LYS A 50 -3.95 3.54 3.56
C LYS A 50 -5.25 2.78 3.88
N THR A 51 -6.16 3.46 4.57
CA THR A 51 -7.48 2.94 4.98
C THR A 51 -8.56 3.07 3.90
N GLY A 52 -8.25 3.67 2.74
CA GLY A 52 -9.22 3.84 1.64
C GLY A 52 -10.34 4.84 1.93
N LYS A 53 -10.15 5.72 2.93
CA LYS A 53 -11.07 6.85 3.20
C LYS A 53 -10.86 8.00 2.23
N LEU A 54 -9.64 8.12 1.69
CA LEU A 54 -9.23 9.11 0.71
C LEU A 54 -8.58 8.38 -0.47
N ASP A 55 -8.87 8.81 -1.70
CA ASP A 55 -8.33 8.18 -2.91
C ASP A 55 -7.03 8.84 -3.36
N ALA A 56 -6.87 10.15 -3.14
CA ALA A 56 -5.63 10.86 -3.41
C ALA A 56 -5.38 12.03 -2.43
N PHE A 57 -4.11 12.31 -2.18
CA PHE A 57 -3.70 13.42 -1.33
C PHE A 57 -2.76 14.34 -2.10
N ILE A 58 -3.05 15.64 -2.06
CA ILE A 58 -2.28 16.66 -2.77
C ILE A 58 -1.52 17.47 -1.72
N TYR A 59 -0.19 17.40 -1.76
CA TYR A 59 0.67 18.16 -0.87
C TYR A 59 2.04 18.40 -1.51
N ASP A 60 2.93 19.03 -0.76
CA ASP A 60 4.28 19.34 -1.19
C ASP A 60 5.07 18.09 -1.59
N ALA A 61 5.69 18.12 -2.76
CA ALA A 61 6.33 16.96 -3.37
C ALA A 61 7.51 16.45 -2.53
N ALA A 62 8.33 17.33 -1.96
CA ALA A 62 9.48 16.93 -1.15
C ALA A 62 9.04 16.19 0.12
N VAL A 63 8.00 16.68 0.79
CA VAL A 63 7.42 16.03 1.98
C VAL A 63 6.81 14.69 1.62
N LEU A 64 6.06 14.61 0.52
CA LEU A 64 5.46 13.36 0.07
C LEU A 64 6.49 12.31 -0.35
N ASN A 65 7.56 12.72 -1.05
CA ASN A 65 8.66 11.83 -1.42
C ASN A 65 9.38 11.27 -0.18
N TYR A 66 9.63 12.12 0.81
CA TYR A 66 10.21 11.69 2.09
C TYR A 66 9.30 10.71 2.83
N MET A 67 8.01 11.04 2.97
CA MET A 67 7.05 10.21 3.68
C MET A 67 6.79 8.87 2.98
N ALA A 68 6.70 8.87 1.64
CA ALA A 68 6.56 7.63 0.86
C ALA A 68 7.82 6.76 0.98
N GLY A 69 9.01 7.37 1.02
CA GLY A 69 10.27 6.67 1.22
C GLY A 69 10.39 5.98 2.59
N LYS A 70 9.75 6.54 3.63
CA LYS A 70 9.79 6.04 5.01
C LYS A 70 8.66 5.03 5.33
N ASP A 71 7.76 4.77 4.39
CA ASP A 71 6.61 3.90 4.64
C ASP A 71 7.03 2.43 4.85
N GLU A 72 6.58 1.77 5.92
CA GLU A 72 7.00 0.40 6.26
C GLU A 72 6.53 -0.66 5.24
N GLY A 73 5.43 -0.38 4.52
CA GLY A 73 4.85 -1.31 3.55
C GLY A 73 5.01 -0.89 2.09
N CYS A 74 5.72 0.20 1.81
CA CYS A 74 5.83 0.84 0.48
C CYS A 74 4.49 0.89 -0.30
N LYS A 75 3.36 1.00 0.40
CA LYS A 75 2.02 0.94 -0.20
C LYS A 75 1.67 2.28 -0.87
N LEU A 76 2.30 3.34 -0.39
CA LEU A 76 2.14 4.69 -0.88
C LEU A 76 3.11 4.95 -2.03
N VAL A 77 2.59 5.48 -3.13
CA VAL A 77 3.39 5.86 -4.30
C VAL A 77 3.08 7.29 -4.71
N THR A 78 4.11 8.01 -5.14
CA THR A 78 3.95 9.34 -5.73
C THR A 78 3.50 9.19 -7.19
N ILE A 79 2.37 9.80 -7.54
CA ILE A 79 1.82 9.72 -8.90
C ILE A 79 2.76 10.43 -9.88
N GLY A 80 3.03 9.79 -11.04
CA GLY A 80 3.79 10.39 -12.13
C GLY A 80 5.32 10.27 -12.03
N SER A 81 5.85 9.30 -11.28
CA SER A 81 7.30 9.07 -11.14
C SER A 81 8.08 10.33 -10.74
N GLY A 82 7.52 11.13 -9.83
CA GLY A 82 8.14 12.39 -9.39
C GLY A 82 7.85 13.60 -10.29
N LYS A 83 6.93 13.51 -11.25
CA LYS A 83 6.41 14.68 -11.97
C LYS A 83 5.71 15.62 -11.00
N VAL A 84 6.33 16.78 -10.76
CA VAL A 84 5.78 17.84 -9.90
C VAL A 84 4.92 18.79 -10.73
N PHE A 85 3.72 19.09 -10.25
CA PHE A 85 2.79 20.02 -10.91
C PHE A 85 3.27 21.48 -10.86
N ALA A 86 4.14 21.81 -9.89
CA ALA A 86 4.81 23.09 -9.79
C ALA A 86 6.29 22.87 -9.49
N THR A 87 7.18 23.44 -10.32
CA THR A 87 8.64 23.39 -10.13
C THR A 87 9.09 24.50 -9.18
N THR A 88 8.49 24.57 -8.00
CA THR A 88 8.87 25.51 -6.94
C THR A 88 9.80 24.83 -5.96
N GLY A 89 10.92 25.48 -5.61
CA GLY A 89 11.85 25.02 -4.59
C GLY A 89 11.66 25.75 -3.26
N TYR A 90 12.22 25.19 -2.19
CA TYR A 90 12.32 25.86 -0.90
C TYR A 90 13.33 27.01 -0.96
N GLY A 91 13.00 28.14 -0.34
CA GLY A 91 13.83 29.33 -0.32
C GLY A 91 13.92 29.95 1.07
N ILE A 92 15.01 30.67 1.32
CA ILE A 92 15.25 31.39 2.57
C ILE A 92 14.74 32.83 2.40
N ALA A 93 13.87 33.26 3.31
CA ALA A 93 13.36 34.62 3.32
C ALA A 93 14.38 35.57 3.99
N LEU A 94 14.68 36.68 3.33
CA LEU A 94 15.47 37.78 3.86
C LEU A 94 14.65 39.06 3.83
N GLN A 95 14.99 40.02 4.68
CA GLN A 95 14.38 41.35 4.62
C GLN A 95 14.55 41.94 3.21
N LYS A 96 13.49 42.61 2.72
CA LYS A 96 13.52 43.30 1.43
C LYS A 96 14.70 44.27 1.37
N GLU A 97 15.43 44.27 0.26
CA GLU A 97 16.66 45.05 0.05
C GLU A 97 17.81 44.79 1.04
N SER A 98 17.86 43.60 1.67
CA SER A 98 18.99 43.22 2.52
C SER A 98 20.30 43.12 1.73
N ARG A 99 21.37 43.73 2.25
CA ARG A 99 22.74 43.62 1.73
C ARG A 99 23.27 42.18 1.74
N TRP A 100 22.69 41.31 2.56
CA TRP A 100 23.08 39.91 2.70
C TRP A 100 22.52 38.99 1.61
N LYS A 101 21.60 39.47 0.77
CA LYS A 101 21.01 38.66 -0.30
C LYS A 101 22.08 38.06 -1.21
N ARG A 102 22.99 38.89 -1.73
CA ARG A 102 24.03 38.47 -2.67
C ARG A 102 25.06 37.50 -2.06
N PRO A 103 25.65 37.76 -0.87
CA PRO A 103 26.60 36.82 -0.28
C PRO A 103 25.97 35.47 0.08
N ILE A 104 24.72 35.45 0.59
CA ILE A 104 24.02 34.19 0.91
C ILE A 104 23.74 33.37 -0.34
N ASP A 105 23.29 34.02 -1.42
CA ASP A 105 23.01 33.35 -2.70
C ASP A 105 24.26 32.72 -3.30
N LEU A 106 25.40 33.43 -3.28
CA LEU A 106 26.68 32.89 -3.73
C LEU A 106 27.15 31.70 -2.87
N ALA A 107 27.03 31.80 -1.55
CA ALA A 107 27.39 30.70 -0.65
C ALA A 107 26.52 29.46 -0.89
N LEU A 108 25.22 29.65 -1.16
CA LEU A 108 24.31 28.55 -1.48
C LEU A 108 24.67 27.89 -2.82
N LEU A 109 25.04 28.67 -3.84
CA LEU A 109 25.48 28.15 -5.14
C LEU A 109 26.80 27.37 -5.03
N GLN A 110 27.76 27.85 -4.24
CA GLN A 110 29.00 27.13 -3.96
C GLN A 110 28.71 25.79 -3.26
N PHE A 111 27.85 25.81 -2.24
CA PHE A 111 27.44 24.60 -1.54
C PHE A 111 26.76 23.57 -2.45
N LEU A 112 25.92 24.03 -3.40
CA LEU A 112 25.30 23.17 -4.40
C LEU A 112 26.34 22.59 -5.38
N ALA A 113 27.38 23.34 -5.72
CA ALA A 113 28.43 22.93 -6.65
C ALA A 113 29.43 21.93 -6.04
N ASP A 114 29.72 22.04 -4.73
CA ASP A 114 30.69 21.18 -4.02
C ASP A 114 30.26 19.71 -3.91
N GLY A 115 29.02 19.38 -4.27
CA GLY A 115 28.51 17.99 -4.32
C GLY A 115 28.16 17.38 -2.96
N ASP A 116 28.47 18.07 -1.84
CA ASP A 116 28.07 17.64 -0.49
C ASP A 116 26.54 17.61 -0.29
N THR A 117 25.81 18.34 -1.13
CA THR A 117 24.34 18.30 -1.18
C THR A 117 23.80 16.91 -1.52
N GLN A 118 24.50 16.14 -2.36
CA GLN A 118 24.10 14.77 -2.68
C GLN A 118 24.27 13.83 -1.48
N LYS A 119 25.31 14.05 -0.67
CA LYS A 119 25.52 13.28 0.58
C LYS A 119 24.40 13.57 1.58
N LEU A 120 24.06 14.84 1.78
CA LEU A 120 22.95 15.24 2.65
C LEU A 120 21.61 14.68 2.16
N GLN A 121 21.34 14.72 0.86
CA GLN A 121 20.16 14.10 0.29
C GLN A 121 20.13 12.58 0.53
N THR A 122 21.29 11.93 0.41
CA THR A 122 21.40 10.48 0.67
C THR A 122 21.11 10.16 2.12
N VAL A 123 21.66 10.93 3.06
CA VAL A 123 21.52 10.68 4.50
C VAL A 123 20.14 11.04 5.03
N TRP A 124 19.56 12.16 4.59
CA TRP A 124 18.36 12.73 5.19
C TRP A 124 17.09 12.53 4.38
N LEU A 125 17.19 12.47 3.04
CA LEU A 125 16.03 12.40 2.15
C LEU A 125 15.84 10.99 1.54
N THR A 126 16.79 10.08 1.72
CA THR A 126 16.65 8.72 1.17
C THR A 126 15.84 7.86 2.13
N GLY A 127 14.74 7.34 1.61
CA GLY A 127 13.93 6.33 2.28
C GLY A 127 14.25 4.92 1.79
N ILE A 128 13.76 3.92 2.54
CA ILE A 128 13.90 2.50 2.23
C ILE A 128 13.10 2.14 0.96
N CYS A 129 11.95 2.80 0.76
CA CYS A 129 11.14 2.66 -0.44
C CYS A 129 11.72 3.55 -1.56
N ARG A 130 12.59 3.00 -2.39
CA ARG A 130 13.13 3.70 -3.55
C ARG A 130 12.10 3.63 -4.68
N ASN A 131 11.61 4.79 -5.14
CA ASN A 131 10.81 4.94 -6.38
C ASN A 131 11.63 4.63 -7.65
N GLU A 132 12.68 3.81 -7.55
CA GLU A 132 13.17 3.15 -8.73
C GLU A 132 12.09 2.18 -9.14
N LYS A 133 11.65 2.39 -10.38
CA LYS A 133 11.09 1.42 -11.30
C LYS A 133 10.84 0.05 -10.67
N LYS A 134 9.67 -0.50 -10.95
CA LYS A 134 9.44 -1.94 -10.99
C LYS A 134 10.41 -2.65 -11.96
N GLU A 135 11.70 -2.55 -11.71
CA GLU A 135 12.80 -3.20 -12.37
C GLU A 135 13.54 -3.89 -11.23
N VAL A 136 13.37 -5.22 -11.19
CA VAL A 136 14.29 -6.17 -10.55
C VAL A 136 14.53 -6.06 -9.04
N MET A 137 13.48 -6.26 -8.23
CA MET A 137 13.48 -7.37 -7.26
C MET A 137 12.22 -8.24 -7.40
N SER A 138 11.68 -8.30 -8.62
CA SER A 138 10.78 -9.35 -9.12
C SER A 138 11.51 -10.70 -9.33
N SER A 139 12.72 -10.87 -8.78
CA SER A 139 13.59 -12.04 -8.97
C SER A 139 13.89 -12.80 -7.67
N LYS A 140 12.91 -12.88 -6.77
CA LYS A 140 12.85 -13.99 -5.82
C LYS A 140 11.40 -14.37 -5.60
N LEU A 141 10.84 -15.04 -6.62
CA LEU A 141 9.74 -15.99 -6.52
C LEU A 141 8.71 -15.65 -5.44
N ASP A 142 7.71 -14.89 -5.85
CA ASP A 142 6.52 -14.49 -5.10
C ASP A 142 6.08 -15.53 -4.05
N ILE A 143 6.28 -15.20 -2.78
CA ILE A 143 5.90 -16.03 -1.63
C ILE A 143 4.39 -16.26 -1.65
N ASP A 144 3.60 -15.31 -2.15
CA ASP A 144 2.14 -15.42 -2.21
C ASP A 144 1.69 -16.40 -3.31
N ASN A 145 2.27 -16.36 -4.52
CA ASN A 145 2.01 -17.38 -5.54
C ASN A 145 2.53 -18.77 -5.13
N MET A 146 3.64 -18.88 -4.39
CA MET A 146 4.09 -20.18 -3.85
C MET A 146 3.17 -20.70 -2.74
N ALA A 147 2.68 -19.83 -1.86
CA ALA A 147 1.73 -20.18 -0.80
C ALA A 147 0.44 -20.79 -1.37
N GLY A 148 -0.02 -20.30 -2.52
CA GLY A 148 -1.15 -20.89 -3.24
C GLY A 148 -0.99 -22.40 -3.53
N VAL A 149 0.20 -22.83 -3.96
CA VAL A 149 0.50 -24.25 -4.21
C VAL A 149 0.49 -25.07 -2.92
N PHE A 150 1.05 -24.51 -1.83
CA PHE A 150 1.01 -25.17 -0.52
C PHE A 150 -0.42 -25.33 0.02
N TYR A 151 -1.28 -24.32 -0.16
CA TYR A 151 -2.69 -24.43 0.23
C TYR A 151 -3.42 -25.51 -0.56
N MET A 152 -3.22 -25.60 -1.88
CA MET A 152 -3.83 -26.64 -2.70
C MET A 152 -3.39 -28.05 -2.28
N LEU A 153 -2.10 -28.25 -1.98
CA LEU A 153 -1.57 -29.52 -1.50
C LEU A 153 -2.15 -29.92 -0.13
N LEU A 154 -2.23 -28.98 0.82
CA LEU A 154 -2.81 -29.25 2.14
C LEU A 154 -4.29 -29.63 2.06
N VAL A 155 -5.05 -28.94 1.21
CA VAL A 155 -6.46 -29.27 0.97
C VAL A 155 -6.60 -30.66 0.34
N ALA A 156 -5.78 -30.99 -0.66
CA ALA A 156 -5.78 -32.31 -1.28
C ALA A 156 -5.44 -33.44 -0.28
N MET A 157 -4.44 -33.21 0.58
CA MET A 157 -4.06 -34.15 1.64
C MET A 157 -5.16 -34.29 2.71
N GLY A 158 -5.85 -33.21 3.05
CA GLY A 158 -7.00 -33.26 3.97
C GLY A 158 -8.17 -34.05 3.38
N LEU A 159 -8.49 -33.84 2.10
CA LEU A 159 -9.55 -34.58 1.40
C LEU A 159 -9.23 -36.07 1.26
N SER A 160 -7.98 -36.44 0.97
CA SER A 160 -7.60 -37.86 0.86
C SER A 160 -7.71 -38.59 2.20
N LEU A 161 -7.32 -37.95 3.31
CA LEU A 161 -7.51 -38.51 4.65
C LEU A 161 -8.99 -38.65 5.03
N LEU A 162 -9.84 -37.69 4.63
CA LEU A 162 -11.29 -37.76 4.83
C LEU A 162 -11.92 -38.93 4.08
N VAL A 163 -11.56 -39.12 2.81
CA VAL A 163 -12.03 -40.25 2.00
C VAL A 163 -11.58 -41.57 2.62
N PHE A 164 -10.31 -41.67 3.02
CA PHE A 164 -9.77 -42.87 3.65
C PHE A 164 -10.47 -43.21 4.98
N ALA A 165 -10.75 -42.19 5.82
CA ALA A 165 -11.50 -42.36 7.06
C ALA A 165 -12.94 -42.83 6.79
N TRP A 166 -13.60 -42.27 5.77
CA TRP A 166 -14.95 -42.66 5.37
C TRP A 166 -15.00 -44.11 4.89
N GLU A 167 -14.08 -44.51 4.02
CA GLU A 167 -13.96 -45.89 3.54
C GLU A 167 -13.68 -46.86 4.69
N HIS A 168 -12.76 -46.51 5.60
CA HIS A 168 -12.49 -47.35 6.77
C HIS A 168 -13.74 -47.49 7.66
N LEU A 169 -14.52 -46.41 7.84
CA LEU A 169 -15.77 -46.47 8.60
C LEU A 169 -16.80 -47.38 7.91
N LEU A 170 -16.95 -47.28 6.58
CA LEU A 170 -17.82 -48.15 5.78
C LEU A 170 -17.38 -49.62 5.84
N TYR A 171 -16.09 -49.90 5.66
CA TYR A 171 -15.53 -51.24 5.78
C TYR A 171 -15.73 -51.83 7.18
N TRP A 172 -15.56 -51.02 8.22
CA TRP A 172 -15.78 -51.45 9.60
C TRP A 172 -17.27 -51.77 9.84
N LYS A 173 -18.18 -50.92 9.36
CA LYS A 173 -19.63 -51.12 9.48
C LYS A 173 -20.12 -52.33 8.68
N LEU A 174 -19.63 -52.53 7.45
CA LEU A 174 -19.92 -53.72 6.64
C LEU A 174 -19.40 -54.99 7.30
N ARG A 175 -18.17 -54.99 7.83
CA ARG A 175 -17.62 -56.13 8.56
C ARG A 175 -18.41 -56.44 9.84
N HIS A 176 -18.89 -55.41 10.54
CA HIS A 176 -19.79 -55.59 11.69
C HIS A 176 -21.18 -56.11 11.30
N SER A 177 -21.76 -55.66 10.18
CA SER A 177 -23.04 -56.17 9.67
C SER A 177 -22.94 -57.61 9.16
N VAL A 178 -21.87 -57.99 8.45
CA VAL A 178 -21.63 -59.38 7.99
C VAL A 178 -21.42 -60.31 9.19
N ARG A 179 -20.66 -59.89 10.21
CA ARG A 179 -20.48 -60.68 11.44
C ARG A 179 -21.77 -60.79 12.27
N LYS A 180 -22.72 -59.88 12.08
CA LYS A 180 -24.07 -59.96 12.68
C LYS A 180 -25.01 -60.85 11.86
N SER A 181 -24.86 -60.89 10.52
CA SER A 181 -25.58 -61.79 9.62
C SER A 181 -25.22 -63.25 9.88
N GLU A 182 -23.93 -63.60 9.97
CA GLU A 182 -23.52 -64.97 10.33
C GLU A 182 -24.09 -65.43 11.69
N ARG A 183 -24.24 -64.51 12.66
CA ARG A 183 -24.86 -64.82 13.95
C ARG A 183 -26.37 -65.01 13.87
N LEU A 184 -27.07 -64.29 12.99
CA LEU A 184 -28.50 -64.48 12.75
C LEU A 184 -28.77 -65.76 11.95
N ASP A 185 -27.93 -66.06 10.95
CA ASP A 185 -28.01 -67.29 10.16
C ASP A 185 -27.70 -68.52 11.02
N PHE A 186 -26.72 -68.43 11.93
CA PHE A 186 -26.42 -69.51 12.89
C PHE A 186 -27.55 -69.74 13.91
N LEU A 187 -28.22 -68.68 14.38
CA LEU A 187 -29.38 -68.81 15.27
C LEU A 187 -30.62 -69.36 14.54
N LEU A 188 -30.82 -69.00 13.27
CA LEU A 188 -31.90 -69.56 12.44
C LEU A 188 -31.62 -71.03 12.04
N ALA A 189 -30.36 -71.43 11.89
CA ALA A 189 -29.97 -72.81 11.62
C ALA A 189 -30.09 -73.76 12.84
N ILE A 190 -30.04 -73.23 14.07
CA ILE A 190 -30.24 -74.00 15.32
C ILE A 190 -31.73 -74.10 15.69
N SER A 191 -32.59 -73.26 15.12
CA SER A 191 -34.04 -73.22 15.38
C SER A 191 -34.86 -74.16 14.48
N ARG A 192 -34.23 -74.98 13.63
CA ARG A 192 -34.90 -75.93 12.72
C ARG A 192 -34.43 -77.35 13.01
#